data_AF-A0A2W6MWN2-F1
#
_entry.id   AF-A0A2W6MWN2-F1
#
_cell.length_a   1.000
_cell.length_b   1.000
_cell.length_c   1.000
_cell.angle_alpha   90.00
_cell.angle_beta   90.00
_cell.angle_gamma   90.00
#
_symmetry.space_group_name_H-M   'P 1'
#
loop_
_entity.id
_entity.type
_entity.pdbx_description
1 polymer ?
#
loop_
_entity_poly.entity_id
_entity_poly.type
_entity_poly.pdbx_seq_one_letter_code
_entity_poly.pdbx_strand_id
1 'polypeptide(L)'
;MQKHKKIFNASNTSIASSKSENLELPKYIVATRNDGFGERMCALLNAMYIAQKTGLIFKFNWDNDIGPLTKKMTHESNVFLPTAGIQDVREVFSTQFIKKYFDNNLPSNNLTSFYSHYSSLNFFLDTPTQNGILQTGQFYLSHLTDINQKEYRSSLSNIWNSIEFSSNLTFTKEKAHTIANNLEEFIAIHIRGGDLIYKEIDTYIAKYKGLSIYLAIEIIQNNSTKNIVCFSDDNQSLYKLKQYCKNIVIVDDIADKKLSALERTFFEINLMSKAVCIYSSGNSGFARLSSMIGNIQDISIYNYFSKQQQYEIFDKYIKKYEFNPKVKAFGYMHLYDLSIILNKSPKITKDYIHNAVLLAPDNVIYKILFLHALLLNKEYNKANDFLGWILDSTYSINFQKEFLSYEWNRTVNKYPHTYLFIFSYFITPYSNIGLLYPNLMIFSNLITLGAIDYLKTLTSIDYTDNSLLHSVLTYLNIIKSSKKLLKNSNNNLKNTINISSFSYLKDEINFITKKYRFIKIKKFIYRKIHKIIHLKTKLIHNIFKIVQ
;
A
#
# COMPACT_ATOMS: atom_id res chain seq x y z
N MET A 1 24.20 46.67 -38.66
CA MET A 1 24.20 45.47 -37.79
C MET A 1 24.86 45.81 -36.46
N GLN A 2 24.12 45.70 -35.35
CA GLN A 2 24.57 45.48 -33.95
C GLN A 2 25.52 46.55 -33.33
N LYS A 3 25.37 47.05 -32.09
CA LYS A 3 24.64 46.64 -30.88
C LYS A 3 24.54 47.88 -29.98
N HIS A 4 23.35 48.23 -29.50
CA HIS A 4 23.17 49.24 -28.45
C HIS A 4 23.52 48.64 -27.07
N LYS A 5 24.49 49.25 -26.38
CA LYS A 5 24.64 49.17 -24.91
C LYS A 5 23.60 50.10 -24.29
N LYS A 6 22.65 49.55 -23.53
CA LYS A 6 21.76 50.35 -22.67
C LYS A 6 22.41 50.53 -21.30
N ILE A 7 22.75 51.79 -21.04
CA ILE A 7 22.84 52.42 -19.72
C ILE A 7 21.44 52.37 -19.10
N PHE A 8 21.33 52.14 -17.79
CA PHE A 8 20.22 52.72 -17.03
C PHE A 8 20.71 53.22 -15.68
N ASN A 9 20.63 54.54 -15.54
CA ASN A 9 20.87 55.31 -14.33
C ASN A 9 19.77 55.06 -13.31
N ALA A 10 20.16 55.11 -12.04
CA ALA A 10 19.27 55.29 -10.92
C ALA A 10 18.71 56.73 -10.93
N SER A 11 17.40 56.87 -10.86
CA SER A 11 16.79 58.10 -10.35
C SER A 11 15.57 57.76 -9.51
N ASN A 12 15.65 58.21 -8.26
CA ASN A 12 14.64 58.13 -7.21
C ASN A 12 13.30 58.68 -7.69
N THR A 13 12.26 57.87 -7.62
CA THR A 13 10.88 58.32 -7.45
C THR A 13 10.26 57.53 -6.31
N SER A 14 9.91 58.26 -5.25
CA SER A 14 9.18 57.80 -4.08
C SER A 14 7.82 57.25 -4.51
N ILE A 15 7.68 55.93 -4.53
CA ILE A 15 6.36 55.29 -4.57
C ILE A 15 5.94 55.10 -3.13
N ALA A 16 4.90 55.83 -2.75
CA ALA A 16 4.23 55.73 -1.48
C ALA A 16 3.98 54.25 -1.12
N SER A 17 4.36 53.88 0.09
CA SER A 17 4.02 52.60 0.70
C SER A 17 2.50 52.49 0.80
N SER A 18 1.86 51.94 -0.23
CA SER A 18 0.58 51.27 -0.02
C SER A 18 0.88 50.12 0.93
N LYS A 19 0.31 50.17 2.13
CA LYS A 19 0.13 48.97 2.94
C LYS A 19 -0.63 48.00 2.05
N SER A 20 0.05 47.03 1.45
CA SER A 20 -0.62 45.84 0.98
C SER A 20 -1.21 45.21 2.23
N GLU A 21 -2.50 45.39 2.46
CA GLU A 21 -3.26 44.43 3.24
C GLU A 21 -2.84 43.06 2.69
N ASN A 22 -2.17 42.27 3.51
CA ASN A 22 -1.99 40.85 3.23
C ASN A 22 -3.41 40.28 3.21
N LEU A 23 -4.05 40.30 2.04
CA LEU A 23 -5.22 39.50 1.76
C LEU A 23 -4.75 38.06 1.90
N GLU A 24 -4.90 37.50 3.10
CA GLU A 24 -4.73 36.08 3.32
C GLU A 24 -5.65 35.38 2.33
N LEU A 25 -5.05 34.69 1.35
CA LEU A 25 -5.80 33.92 0.38
C LEU A 25 -6.72 32.95 1.15
N PRO A 26 -8.00 32.81 0.77
CA PRO A 26 -8.89 31.86 1.41
C PRO A 26 -8.26 30.48 1.36
N LYS A 27 -8.13 29.84 2.52
CA LYS A 27 -7.58 28.50 2.64
C LYS A 27 -8.69 27.47 2.39
N TYR A 28 -8.43 26.58 1.46
CA TYR A 28 -9.29 25.47 1.08
C TYR A 28 -8.77 24.18 1.69
N ILE A 29 -9.68 23.35 2.19
CA ILE A 29 -9.42 21.94 2.49
C ILE A 29 -10.09 21.10 1.40
N VAL A 30 -9.30 20.28 0.71
CA VAL A 30 -9.73 19.60 -0.51
C VAL A 30 -9.61 18.10 -0.45
N ALA A 31 -10.58 17.41 -1.05
CA ALA A 31 -10.55 15.98 -1.33
C ALA A 31 -10.34 15.76 -2.83
N THR A 32 -9.20 15.19 -3.22
CA THR A 32 -8.81 15.03 -4.64
C THR A 32 -8.25 13.65 -4.98
N ARG A 33 -8.54 12.64 -4.14
CA ARG A 33 -8.13 11.25 -4.40
C ARG A 33 -8.76 10.73 -5.69
N ASN A 34 -8.00 9.93 -6.44
CA ASN A 34 -8.47 9.33 -7.69
C ASN A 34 -8.53 7.79 -7.67
N ASP A 35 -8.56 7.18 -6.47
CA ASP A 35 -8.66 5.73 -6.26
C ASP A 35 -10.11 5.22 -6.11
N GLY A 36 -10.33 4.04 -5.51
CA GLY A 36 -11.66 3.43 -5.38
C GLY A 36 -12.66 4.26 -4.57
N PHE A 37 -13.96 4.07 -4.82
CA PHE A 37 -15.06 4.87 -4.22
C PHE A 37 -14.95 5.04 -2.70
N GLY A 38 -14.66 3.95 -1.97
CA GLY A 38 -14.55 3.97 -0.51
C GLY A 38 -13.45 4.92 -0.01
N GLU A 39 -12.28 4.92 -0.66
CA GLU A 39 -11.14 5.76 -0.26
C GLU A 39 -11.38 7.24 -0.61
N ARG A 40 -11.98 7.52 -1.78
CA ARG A 40 -12.40 8.88 -2.18
C ARG A 40 -13.37 9.48 -1.17
N MET A 41 -14.40 8.72 -0.80
CA MET A 41 -15.42 9.20 0.15
C MET A 41 -14.88 9.35 1.57
N CYS A 42 -13.96 8.47 2.04
CA CYS A 42 -13.29 8.68 3.32
C CYS A 42 -12.55 10.04 3.37
N ALA A 43 -11.81 10.38 2.30
CA ALA A 43 -11.14 11.66 2.20
C ALA A 43 -12.14 12.83 2.13
N LEU A 44 -13.22 12.69 1.36
CA LEU A 44 -14.28 13.69 1.28
C LEU A 44 -14.89 13.98 2.66
N LEU A 45 -15.23 12.95 3.42
CA LEU A 45 -15.78 13.09 4.78
C LEU A 45 -14.79 13.77 5.74
N ASN A 46 -13.52 13.40 5.68
CA ASN A 46 -12.48 14.06 6.46
C ASN A 46 -12.33 15.55 6.12
N ALA A 47 -12.42 15.91 4.83
CA ALA A 47 -12.26 17.30 4.39
C ALA A 47 -13.42 18.16 4.89
N MET A 48 -14.64 17.63 4.78
CA MET A 48 -15.84 18.28 5.29
C MET A 48 -15.80 18.41 6.82
N TYR A 49 -15.32 17.40 7.55
CA TYR A 49 -15.16 17.47 9.00
C TYR A 49 -14.14 18.54 9.41
N ILE A 50 -12.97 18.58 8.77
CA ILE A 50 -11.95 19.60 9.03
C ILE A 50 -12.51 21.00 8.74
N ALA A 51 -13.22 21.17 7.61
CA ALA A 51 -13.86 22.44 7.27
C ALA A 51 -14.85 22.90 8.35
N GLN A 52 -15.70 22.00 8.86
CA GLN A 52 -16.65 22.31 9.93
C GLN A 52 -15.95 22.72 11.23
N LYS A 53 -14.79 22.13 11.55
CA LYS A 53 -14.05 22.42 12.80
C LYS A 53 -13.19 23.68 12.73
N THR A 54 -12.72 24.03 11.54
CA THR A 54 -11.68 25.06 11.37
C THR A 54 -12.19 26.31 10.64
N GLY A 55 -13.37 26.26 10.02
CA GLY A 55 -13.88 27.34 9.16
C GLY A 55 -13.26 27.39 7.76
N LEU A 56 -12.36 26.45 7.44
CA LEU A 56 -11.78 26.31 6.09
C LEU A 56 -12.86 26.02 5.04
N ILE A 57 -12.62 26.47 3.80
CA ILE A 57 -13.57 26.24 2.71
C ILE A 57 -13.36 24.83 2.15
N PHE A 58 -14.39 23.99 2.23
CA PHE A 58 -14.36 22.67 1.62
C PHE A 58 -14.56 22.75 0.09
N LYS A 59 -13.71 22.04 -0.66
CA LYS A 59 -13.88 21.75 -2.09
C LYS A 59 -13.46 20.31 -2.41
N PHE A 60 -13.90 19.78 -3.54
CA PHE A 60 -13.42 18.47 -4.01
C PHE A 60 -13.23 18.43 -5.52
N ASN A 61 -12.36 17.52 -5.95
CA ASN A 61 -12.27 17.08 -7.34
C ASN A 61 -12.73 15.61 -7.43
N TRP A 62 -13.27 15.26 -8.57
CA TRP A 62 -13.77 13.94 -8.92
C TRP A 62 -13.23 13.55 -10.29
N ASP A 63 -12.02 13.00 -10.29
CA ASP A 63 -11.35 12.58 -11.51
C ASP A 63 -11.98 11.30 -12.06
N ASN A 64 -12.53 11.38 -13.27
CA ASN A 64 -13.14 10.25 -13.97
C ASN A 64 -12.08 9.37 -14.67
N ASP A 65 -10.79 9.75 -14.69
CA ASP A 65 -9.75 8.89 -15.26
C ASP A 65 -9.44 7.74 -14.31
N ILE A 66 -10.25 6.70 -14.44
CA ILE A 66 -9.96 5.37 -13.92
C ILE A 66 -8.74 4.88 -14.68
N GLY A 67 -7.58 4.92 -14.03
CA GLY A 67 -6.28 4.63 -14.64
C GLY A 67 -6.26 3.32 -15.45
N PRO A 68 -5.30 3.15 -16.38
CA PRO A 68 -5.31 2.12 -17.43
C PRO A 68 -5.48 0.68 -16.95
N LEU A 69 -5.09 0.38 -15.71
CA LEU A 69 -5.36 -0.91 -15.05
C LEU A 69 -6.87 -1.18 -14.96
N THR A 70 -7.70 -0.21 -14.57
CA THR A 70 -9.15 -0.41 -14.43
C THR A 70 -9.84 -0.66 -15.78
N LYS A 71 -9.42 0.05 -16.85
CA LYS A 71 -10.02 -0.04 -18.20
C LYS A 71 -9.79 -1.40 -18.87
N LYS A 72 -8.66 -2.07 -18.61
CA LYS A 72 -8.37 -3.40 -19.17
C LYS A 72 -9.11 -4.54 -18.45
N MET A 73 -9.70 -4.25 -17.28
CA MET A 73 -10.11 -5.26 -16.31
C MET A 73 -11.63 -5.45 -16.14
N THR A 74 -12.47 -4.68 -16.85
CA THR A 74 -13.94 -4.76 -16.78
C THR A 74 -14.56 -5.91 -17.57
N HIS A 75 -13.76 -6.67 -18.34
CA HIS A 75 -14.28 -7.59 -19.35
C HIS A 75 -14.07 -9.10 -19.08
N GLU A 76 -13.32 -9.52 -18.04
CA GLU A 76 -12.81 -10.93 -17.99
C GLU A 76 -12.99 -11.72 -16.67
N SER A 77 -13.66 -11.23 -15.61
CA SER A 77 -13.68 -12.01 -14.35
C SER A 77 -14.93 -11.83 -13.47
N ASN A 78 -15.31 -12.91 -12.75
CA ASN A 78 -16.29 -12.93 -11.63
C ASN A 78 -15.80 -12.17 -10.37
N VAL A 79 -14.93 -11.17 -10.55
CA VAL A 79 -14.30 -10.37 -9.50
C VAL A 79 -14.78 -8.94 -9.65
N PHE A 80 -15.41 -8.41 -8.61
CA PHE A 80 -15.87 -7.03 -8.59
C PHE A 80 -14.69 -6.10 -8.28
N LEU A 81 -14.46 -5.04 -9.07
CA LEU A 81 -13.33 -4.15 -8.83
C LEU A 81 -13.74 -2.93 -8.03
N PRO A 82 -12.92 -2.50 -7.04
CA PRO A 82 -13.20 -1.30 -6.25
C PRO A 82 -13.29 -0.01 -7.09
N THR A 83 -12.71 -0.03 -8.29
CA THR A 83 -12.71 1.08 -9.24
C THR A 83 -13.76 0.91 -10.35
N ALA A 84 -14.40 -0.25 -10.49
CA ALA A 84 -15.45 -0.48 -11.49
C ALA A 84 -16.72 0.34 -11.25
N GLY A 85 -16.90 0.87 -10.02
CA GLY A 85 -18.00 1.76 -9.66
C GLY A 85 -17.70 3.26 -9.81
N ILE A 86 -16.52 3.67 -10.31
CA ILE A 86 -16.22 5.10 -10.48
C ILE A 86 -16.93 5.60 -11.73
N GLN A 87 -17.95 6.42 -11.52
CA GLN A 87 -18.73 7.07 -12.57
C GLN A 87 -18.51 8.57 -12.56
N ASP A 88 -19.09 9.25 -13.54
CA ASP A 88 -19.14 10.70 -13.62
C ASP A 88 -19.67 11.33 -12.32
N VAL A 89 -19.13 12.48 -11.94
CA VAL A 89 -19.53 13.21 -10.72
C VAL A 89 -21.04 13.44 -10.62
N ARG A 90 -21.74 13.59 -11.75
CA ARG A 90 -23.20 13.77 -11.86
C ARG A 90 -24.00 12.51 -11.51
N GLU A 91 -23.40 11.33 -11.65
CA GLU A 91 -24.01 10.07 -11.23
C GLU A 91 -23.94 9.88 -9.70
N VAL A 92 -22.99 10.56 -9.05
CA VAL A 92 -22.75 10.45 -7.60
C VAL A 92 -23.48 11.53 -6.82
N PHE A 93 -23.38 12.79 -7.24
CA PHE A 93 -23.84 13.95 -6.47
C PHE A 93 -24.96 14.71 -7.18
N SER A 94 -25.79 15.42 -6.41
CA SER A 94 -26.79 16.34 -6.94
C SER A 94 -26.13 17.51 -7.68
N THR A 95 -26.87 18.13 -8.59
CA THR A 95 -26.40 19.34 -9.29
C THR A 95 -26.08 20.48 -8.32
N GLN A 96 -26.85 20.59 -7.23
CA GLN A 96 -26.65 21.60 -6.19
C GLN A 96 -25.34 21.37 -5.42
N PHE A 97 -25.06 20.12 -5.02
CA PHE A 97 -23.82 19.77 -4.33
C PHE A 97 -22.60 20.03 -5.21
N ILE A 98 -22.67 19.64 -6.48
CA ILE A 98 -21.62 19.90 -7.48
C ILE A 98 -21.37 21.39 -7.61
N LYS A 99 -22.43 22.20 -7.85
CA LYS A 99 -22.30 23.66 -7.99
C LYS A 99 -21.65 24.31 -6.78
N LYS A 100 -21.89 23.78 -5.58
CA LYS A 100 -21.37 24.34 -4.32
C LYS A 100 -19.92 23.97 -4.05
N TYR A 101 -19.55 22.70 -4.25
CA TYR A 101 -18.30 22.15 -3.71
C TYR A 101 -17.32 21.61 -4.75
N PHE A 102 -17.76 21.29 -5.97
CA PHE A 102 -16.88 20.71 -7.00
C PHE A 102 -16.02 21.78 -7.67
N ASP A 103 -14.74 21.47 -7.87
CA ASP A 103 -13.80 22.29 -8.65
C ASP A 103 -12.83 21.40 -9.44
N ASN A 104 -12.97 21.41 -10.76
CA ASN A 104 -12.17 20.60 -11.68
C ASN A 104 -10.75 21.15 -11.89
N ASN A 105 -10.46 22.37 -11.43
CA ASN A 105 -9.10 22.95 -11.51
C ASN A 105 -8.20 22.47 -10.37
N LEU A 106 -8.77 21.79 -9.36
CA LEU A 106 -8.00 21.24 -8.26
C LEU A 106 -7.14 20.05 -8.74
N PRO A 107 -5.88 19.93 -8.30
CA PRO A 107 -5.01 18.84 -8.73
C PRO A 107 -5.53 17.48 -8.24
N SER A 108 -5.78 16.55 -9.17
CA SER A 108 -6.01 15.14 -8.89
C SER A 108 -4.74 14.53 -8.30
N ASN A 109 -4.84 13.85 -7.15
CA ASN A 109 -3.66 13.36 -6.47
C ASN A 109 -3.89 12.08 -5.65
N ASN A 110 -2.95 11.15 -5.74
CA ASN A 110 -2.96 9.89 -4.97
C ASN A 110 -2.27 9.99 -3.61
N LEU A 111 -1.77 11.17 -3.23
CA LEU A 111 -0.96 11.32 -2.02
C LEU A 111 -1.72 10.88 -0.77
N THR A 112 -1.17 9.87 -0.11
CA THR A 112 -1.49 9.46 1.26
C THR A 112 -0.70 10.27 2.30
N SER A 113 0.25 11.10 1.86
CA SER A 113 1.41 11.48 2.65
C SER A 113 1.29 12.75 3.48
N PHE A 114 0.20 13.50 3.37
CA PHE A 114 0.11 14.78 4.09
C PHE A 114 -0.21 14.64 5.59
N TYR A 115 -0.60 13.45 6.08
CA TYR A 115 -1.19 13.31 7.43
C TYR A 115 -0.25 12.84 8.53
N SER A 116 0.84 12.13 8.23
CA SER A 116 1.67 11.54 9.29
C SER A 116 2.48 12.56 10.09
N HIS A 117 2.37 13.87 9.80
CA HIS A 117 3.15 14.93 10.42
C HIS A 117 2.32 15.91 11.24
N TYR A 118 0.98 15.87 11.14
CA TYR A 118 0.12 16.75 11.91
C TYR A 118 -0.24 16.12 13.24
N SER A 119 -0.09 16.88 14.32
CA SER A 119 -0.48 16.47 15.67
C SER A 119 -1.83 17.04 16.10
N SER A 120 -2.33 18.11 15.47
CA SER A 120 -3.60 18.75 15.82
C SER A 120 -4.28 19.41 14.61
N LEU A 121 -5.57 19.77 14.74
CA LEU A 121 -6.33 20.48 13.71
C LEU A 121 -5.77 21.90 13.45
N ASN A 122 -5.22 22.57 14.47
CA ASN A 122 -4.65 23.92 14.31
C ASN A 122 -3.50 23.95 13.29
N PHE A 123 -2.78 22.84 13.11
CA PHE A 123 -1.75 22.79 12.08
C PHE A 123 -2.30 23.01 10.66
N PHE A 124 -3.56 22.68 10.37
CA PHE A 124 -4.14 22.99 9.07
C PHE A 124 -4.22 24.51 8.85
N LEU A 125 -4.56 25.26 9.91
CA LEU A 125 -4.62 26.72 9.88
C LEU A 125 -3.23 27.34 9.75
N ASP A 126 -2.23 26.78 10.44
CA ASP A 126 -0.87 27.33 10.47
C ASP A 126 0.00 26.89 9.28
N THR A 127 -0.40 25.85 8.55
CA THR A 127 0.38 25.32 7.42
C THR A 127 0.52 26.39 6.32
N PRO A 128 1.76 26.76 5.94
CA PRO A 128 2.00 27.60 4.77
C PRO A 128 1.63 26.84 3.50
N THR A 129 0.75 27.42 2.70
CA THR A 129 0.32 26.84 1.42
C THR A 129 0.68 27.79 0.29
N GLN A 130 1.33 27.29 -0.76
CA GLN A 130 1.69 28.13 -1.92
C GLN A 130 0.45 28.65 -2.67
N ASN A 131 -0.68 27.91 -2.64
CA ASN A 131 -1.90 28.23 -3.39
C ASN A 131 -3.17 28.24 -2.52
N GLY A 132 -3.06 28.32 -1.19
CA GLY A 132 -4.23 28.23 -0.30
C GLY A 132 -4.83 26.83 -0.16
N ILE A 133 -4.24 25.77 -0.74
CA ILE A 133 -4.83 24.42 -0.78
C ILE A 133 -4.18 23.49 0.25
N LEU A 134 -5.02 22.88 1.09
CA LEU A 134 -4.69 21.79 2.01
C LEU A 134 -5.42 20.54 1.54
N GLN A 135 -4.74 19.39 1.50
CA GLN A 135 -5.34 18.14 1.01
C GLN A 135 -5.63 17.18 2.14
N THR A 136 -6.70 16.38 2.01
CA THR A 136 -7.00 15.30 2.94
C THR A 136 -6.93 13.87 2.44
N GLY A 137 -6.61 12.96 3.37
CA GLY A 137 -6.44 11.54 3.15
C GLY A 137 -7.61 10.72 3.67
N GLN A 138 -7.56 9.42 3.40
CA GLN A 138 -8.61 8.45 3.67
C GLN A 138 -8.64 7.89 5.11
N PHE A 139 -7.57 8.08 5.88
CA PHE A 139 -7.42 7.41 7.17
C PHE A 139 -8.19 8.15 8.27
N TYR A 140 -8.51 7.45 9.35
CA TYR A 140 -9.11 8.11 10.52
C TYR A 140 -8.20 9.23 11.03
N LEU A 141 -8.80 10.37 11.36
CA LEU A 141 -8.10 11.51 11.95
C LEU A 141 -7.83 11.33 13.45
N SER A 142 -8.09 10.14 14.01
CA SER A 142 -7.93 9.83 15.43
C SER A 142 -6.49 9.91 15.96
N HIS A 143 -5.50 10.14 15.10
CA HIS A 143 -4.12 10.42 15.48
C HIS A 143 -3.90 11.88 15.92
N LEU A 144 -4.82 12.78 15.59
CA LEU A 144 -4.77 14.19 16.03
C LEU A 144 -5.20 14.29 17.49
N THR A 145 -4.42 14.99 18.30
CA THR A 145 -4.56 15.05 19.78
C THR A 145 -5.78 15.82 20.25
N ASP A 146 -6.30 16.73 19.42
CA ASP A 146 -7.44 17.61 19.70
C ASP A 146 -8.77 17.09 19.12
N ILE A 147 -8.78 15.87 18.58
CA ILE A 147 -10.01 15.21 18.10
C ILE A 147 -10.58 14.29 19.18
N ASN A 148 -11.82 14.58 19.59
CA ASN A 148 -12.62 13.63 20.36
C ASN A 148 -13.17 12.54 19.42
N GLN A 149 -12.79 11.27 19.66
CA GLN A 149 -13.14 10.19 18.74
C GLN A 149 -14.65 9.91 18.62
N LYS A 150 -15.40 10.04 19.71
CA LYS A 150 -16.86 9.80 19.71
C LYS A 150 -17.59 10.89 18.93
N GLU A 151 -17.18 12.13 19.14
CA GLU A 151 -17.71 13.28 18.41
C GLU A 151 -17.34 13.20 16.93
N TYR A 152 -16.08 12.93 16.60
CA TYR A 152 -15.62 12.76 15.22
C TYR A 152 -16.46 11.75 14.44
N ARG A 153 -16.65 10.53 14.96
CA ARG A 153 -17.46 9.52 14.29
C ARG A 153 -18.92 9.94 14.12
N SER A 154 -19.51 10.55 15.15
CA SER A 154 -20.88 11.07 15.08
C SER A 154 -21.01 12.16 14.02
N SER A 155 -20.02 13.05 13.93
CA SER A 155 -19.95 14.12 12.93
C SER A 155 -19.78 13.58 11.52
N LEU A 156 -18.98 12.53 11.29
CA LEU A 156 -18.87 11.90 9.97
C LEU A 156 -20.20 11.29 9.48
N SER A 157 -20.97 10.65 10.38
CA SER A 157 -22.32 10.16 10.08
C SER A 157 -23.25 11.32 9.67
N ASN A 158 -23.22 12.43 10.42
CA ASN A 158 -24.03 13.62 10.10
C ASN A 158 -23.63 14.25 8.77
N ILE A 159 -22.32 14.36 8.51
CA ILE A 159 -21.78 14.84 7.23
C ILE A 159 -22.28 13.95 6.09
N TRP A 160 -22.18 12.63 6.21
CA TRP A 160 -22.66 11.69 5.19
C TRP A 160 -24.14 11.88 4.87
N ASN A 161 -24.98 12.13 5.89
CA ASN A 161 -26.41 12.38 5.69
C ASN A 161 -26.71 13.77 5.11
N SER A 162 -25.78 14.72 5.23
CA SER A 162 -25.90 16.06 4.62
C SER A 162 -25.44 16.14 3.17
N ILE A 163 -24.72 15.12 2.67
CA ILE A 163 -24.30 15.06 1.27
C ILE A 163 -25.54 14.82 0.40
N GLU A 164 -25.78 15.74 -0.53
CA GLU A 164 -26.84 15.59 -1.51
C GLU A 164 -26.36 14.68 -2.64
N PHE A 165 -26.66 13.38 -2.53
CA PHE A 165 -26.38 12.39 -3.56
C PHE A 165 -27.37 12.52 -4.74
N SER A 166 -27.03 11.89 -5.86
CA SER A 166 -27.98 11.73 -6.97
C SER A 166 -29.25 10.99 -6.53
N SER A 167 -30.34 11.12 -7.30
CA SER A 167 -31.61 10.45 -7.00
C SER A 167 -31.47 8.93 -6.94
N ASN A 168 -30.67 8.35 -7.84
CA ASN A 168 -30.44 6.90 -7.92
C ASN A 168 -29.70 6.39 -6.69
N LEU A 169 -28.66 7.10 -6.23
CA LEU A 169 -27.94 6.74 -5.02
C LEU A 169 -28.77 6.97 -3.76
N THR A 170 -29.57 8.02 -3.72
CA THR A 170 -30.52 8.26 -2.61
C THR A 170 -31.50 7.09 -2.49
N PHE A 171 -32.12 6.67 -3.60
CA PHE A 171 -32.99 5.50 -3.63
C PHE A 171 -32.27 4.20 -3.21
N THR A 172 -31.02 4.03 -3.65
CA THR A 172 -30.18 2.88 -3.28
C THR A 172 -29.87 2.85 -1.79
N LYS A 173 -29.61 4.01 -1.16
CA LYS A 173 -29.41 4.13 0.28
C LYS A 173 -30.66 3.72 1.06
N GLU A 174 -31.85 4.15 0.61
CA GLU A 174 -33.11 3.76 1.27
C GLU A 174 -33.42 2.26 1.11
N LYS A 175 -33.07 1.65 -0.03
CA LYS A 175 -33.11 0.19 -0.18
C LYS A 175 -32.20 -0.52 0.83
N ALA A 176 -30.96 -0.04 0.99
CA ALA A 176 -30.03 -0.61 1.97
C ALA A 176 -30.56 -0.49 3.41
N HIS A 177 -31.15 0.65 3.76
CA HIS A 177 -31.80 0.85 5.06
C HIS A 177 -32.97 -0.11 5.28
N THR A 178 -33.84 -0.27 4.29
CA THR A 178 -34.98 -1.18 4.37
C THR A 178 -34.53 -2.63 4.60
N ILE A 179 -33.51 -3.08 3.87
CA ILE A 179 -32.96 -4.42 4.03
C ILE A 179 -32.29 -4.59 5.39
N ALA A 180 -31.54 -3.58 5.86
CA ALA A 180 -30.94 -3.61 7.20
C ALA A 180 -32.00 -3.78 8.29
N ASN A 181 -33.11 -3.06 8.20
CA ASN A 181 -34.22 -3.18 9.17
C ASN A 181 -34.81 -4.59 9.19
N ASN A 182 -34.92 -5.25 8.03
CA ASN A 182 -35.43 -6.63 7.92
C ASN A 182 -34.44 -7.68 8.42
N LEU A 183 -33.14 -7.38 8.42
CA LEU A 183 -32.09 -8.26 8.96
C LEU A 183 -31.94 -8.13 10.49
N GLU A 184 -32.61 -7.15 11.09
CA GLU A 184 -32.49 -6.78 12.50
C GLU A 184 -31.02 -6.53 12.91
N GLU A 185 -30.62 -6.93 14.11
CA GLU A 185 -29.25 -6.81 14.57
C GLU A 185 -28.34 -7.84 13.88
N PHE A 186 -27.32 -7.38 13.16
CA PHE A 186 -26.35 -8.26 12.48
C PHE A 186 -24.90 -7.79 12.60
N ILE A 187 -23.98 -8.74 12.43
CA ILE A 187 -22.54 -8.48 12.27
C ILE A 187 -22.20 -8.50 10.77
N ALA A 188 -21.38 -7.55 10.33
CA ALA A 188 -20.82 -7.56 8.99
C ALA A 188 -19.43 -8.21 8.98
N ILE A 189 -19.15 -9.02 7.96
CA ILE A 189 -17.80 -9.51 7.65
C ILE A 189 -17.45 -9.09 6.22
N HIS A 190 -16.42 -8.26 6.07
CA HIS A 190 -15.98 -7.77 4.77
C HIS A 190 -14.68 -8.46 4.32
N ILE A 191 -14.82 -9.36 3.34
CA ILE A 191 -13.77 -10.20 2.79
C ILE A 191 -13.27 -9.60 1.47
N ARG A 192 -12.22 -8.78 1.57
CA ARG A 192 -11.49 -8.29 0.39
C ARG A 192 -10.48 -9.32 -0.08
N GLY A 193 -10.64 -9.83 -1.29
CA GLY A 193 -9.72 -10.81 -1.88
C GLY A 193 -9.63 -10.74 -3.40
N GLY A 194 -10.63 -10.19 -4.08
CA GLY A 194 -10.78 -10.19 -5.54
C GLY A 194 -9.53 -9.72 -6.29
N ASP A 195 -9.34 -8.41 -6.41
CA ASP A 195 -8.21 -7.88 -7.18
C ASP A 195 -6.84 -8.26 -6.57
N LEU A 196 -6.78 -8.45 -5.26
CA LEU A 196 -5.53 -8.75 -4.54
C LEU A 196 -5.01 -10.17 -4.75
N ILE A 197 -5.89 -11.17 -4.86
CA ILE A 197 -5.50 -12.59 -4.95
C ILE A 197 -5.42 -13.04 -6.41
N TYR A 198 -6.32 -12.55 -7.26
CA TYR A 198 -6.46 -13.06 -8.62
C TYR A 198 -5.61 -12.31 -9.65
N LYS A 199 -5.01 -11.17 -9.28
CA LYS A 199 -4.27 -10.31 -10.22
C LYS A 199 -2.79 -10.18 -9.85
N GLU A 200 -2.01 -9.59 -10.76
CA GLU A 200 -0.58 -9.30 -10.62
C GLU A 200 -0.31 -8.12 -9.65
N ILE A 201 -0.92 -8.18 -8.47
CA ILE A 201 -0.55 -7.30 -7.34
C ILE A 201 0.47 -8.07 -6.51
N ASP A 202 1.43 -7.36 -5.91
CA ASP A 202 2.33 -7.94 -4.94
C ASP A 202 1.54 -8.48 -3.74
N THR A 203 1.26 -9.79 -3.77
CA THR A 203 0.48 -10.50 -2.75
C THR A 203 1.12 -10.46 -1.36
N TYR A 204 2.44 -10.28 -1.26
CA TYR A 204 3.13 -10.21 0.03
C TYR A 204 2.98 -8.83 0.68
N ILE A 205 3.02 -7.75 -0.12
CA ILE A 205 2.69 -6.40 0.36
C ILE A 205 1.20 -6.30 0.68
N ALA A 206 0.35 -6.90 -0.15
CA ALA A 206 -1.10 -6.86 0.00
C ALA A 206 -1.66 -7.80 1.09
N LYS A 207 -0.83 -8.62 1.75
CA LYS A 207 -1.27 -9.68 2.67
C LYS A 207 -2.19 -9.22 3.80
N TYR A 208 -1.97 -8.01 4.33
CA TYR A 208 -2.83 -7.41 5.36
C TYR A 208 -3.86 -6.42 4.82
N LYS A 209 -3.87 -6.18 3.49
CA LYS A 209 -4.91 -5.41 2.81
C LYS A 209 -6.09 -6.32 2.46
N GLY A 210 -5.82 -7.52 1.96
CA GLY A 210 -6.82 -8.57 1.76
C GLY A 210 -7.16 -9.28 3.06
N LEU A 211 -8.39 -9.74 3.20
CA LEU A 211 -8.79 -10.60 4.32
C LEU A 211 -8.79 -12.06 3.87
N SER A 212 -8.02 -12.90 4.56
CA SER A 212 -8.11 -14.33 4.33
C SER A 212 -9.46 -14.90 4.77
N ILE A 213 -10.08 -15.65 3.87
CA ILE A 213 -11.36 -16.34 4.12
C ILE A 213 -11.28 -17.34 5.29
N TYR A 214 -10.10 -17.91 5.57
CA TYR A 214 -9.94 -18.86 6.69
C TYR A 214 -10.12 -18.18 8.04
N LEU A 215 -9.64 -16.94 8.20
CA LEU A 215 -9.87 -16.17 9.41
C LEU A 215 -11.34 -15.72 9.52
N ALA A 216 -11.99 -15.42 8.39
CA ALA A 216 -13.42 -15.11 8.37
C ALA A 216 -14.27 -16.30 8.85
N ILE A 217 -13.91 -17.54 8.46
CA ILE A 217 -14.57 -18.77 8.95
C ILE A 217 -14.50 -18.86 10.47
N GLU A 218 -13.35 -18.57 11.09
CA GLU A 218 -13.22 -18.59 12.55
C GLU A 218 -14.16 -17.57 13.22
N ILE A 219 -14.24 -16.34 12.68
CA ILE A 219 -15.16 -15.31 13.20
C ILE A 219 -16.62 -15.76 13.09
N ILE A 220 -17.00 -16.39 11.97
CA ILE A 220 -18.35 -16.92 11.76
C ILE A 220 -18.68 -18.00 12.80
N GLN A 221 -17.76 -18.94 13.03
CA GLN A 221 -17.96 -20.02 13.99
C GLN A 221 -18.08 -19.48 15.42
N ASN A 222 -17.24 -18.50 15.80
CA ASN A 222 -17.28 -17.87 17.12
C ASN A 222 -18.53 -16.98 17.34
N ASN A 223 -19.29 -16.69 16.29
CA ASN A 223 -20.53 -15.92 16.36
C ASN A 223 -21.73 -16.71 15.78
N SER A 224 -21.73 -18.03 15.92
CA SER A 224 -22.70 -18.94 15.26
C SER A 224 -24.17 -18.67 15.59
N THR A 225 -24.46 -18.00 16.71
CA THR A 225 -25.83 -17.65 17.15
C THR A 225 -26.30 -16.28 16.69
N LYS A 226 -25.46 -15.50 16.00
CA LYS A 226 -25.78 -14.13 15.56
C LYS A 226 -26.11 -14.11 14.07
N ASN A 227 -26.90 -13.12 13.65
CA ASN A 227 -27.07 -12.83 12.23
C ASN A 227 -25.75 -12.29 11.67
N ILE A 228 -25.25 -12.90 10.60
CA ILE A 228 -24.00 -12.52 9.96
C ILE A 228 -24.25 -12.25 8.49
N VAL A 229 -23.84 -11.08 8.02
CA VAL A 229 -23.86 -10.70 6.61
C VAL A 229 -22.44 -10.61 6.09
N CYS A 230 -22.14 -11.38 5.05
CA CYS A 230 -20.81 -11.40 4.43
C CYS A 230 -20.79 -10.63 3.11
N PHE A 231 -19.78 -9.79 2.96
CA PHE A 231 -19.51 -8.93 1.81
C PHE A 231 -18.18 -9.32 1.19
N SER A 232 -18.09 -9.40 -0.14
CA SER A 232 -16.82 -9.72 -0.81
C SER A 232 -16.81 -9.23 -2.25
N ASP A 233 -15.62 -8.95 -2.75
CA ASP A 233 -15.31 -8.73 -4.16
C ASP A 233 -14.99 -10.02 -4.93
N ASP A 234 -14.98 -11.19 -4.25
CA ASP A 234 -14.88 -12.53 -4.84
C ASP A 234 -16.16 -13.34 -4.56
N ASN A 235 -17.10 -13.28 -5.49
CA ASN A 235 -18.39 -13.94 -5.34
C ASN A 235 -18.25 -15.46 -5.27
N GLN A 236 -17.29 -16.06 -5.98
CA GLN A 236 -17.12 -17.52 -5.97
C GLN A 236 -16.71 -18.03 -4.58
N SER A 237 -15.76 -17.35 -3.93
CA SER A 237 -15.38 -17.68 -2.56
C SER A 237 -16.51 -17.42 -1.57
N LEU A 238 -17.30 -16.37 -1.79
CA LEU A 238 -18.44 -16.03 -0.94
C LEU A 238 -19.56 -17.09 -1.00
N TYR A 239 -19.89 -17.60 -2.19
CA TYR A 239 -20.84 -18.73 -2.34
C TYR A 239 -20.33 -20.01 -1.65
N LYS A 240 -19.05 -20.34 -1.82
CA LYS A 240 -18.43 -21.49 -1.12
C LYS A 240 -18.47 -21.31 0.39
N LEU A 241 -18.21 -20.10 0.88
CA LEU A 241 -18.29 -19.80 2.31
C LEU A 241 -19.67 -20.09 2.88
N LYS A 242 -20.73 -19.70 2.17
CA LYS A 242 -22.13 -19.98 2.56
C LYS A 242 -22.44 -21.48 2.58
N GLN A 243 -21.88 -22.25 1.65
CA GLN A 243 -22.02 -23.72 1.67
C GLN A 243 -21.38 -24.34 2.91
N TYR A 244 -20.22 -23.81 3.34
CA TYR A 244 -19.49 -24.28 4.51
C TYR A 244 -20.02 -23.76 5.84
N CYS A 245 -20.63 -22.57 5.85
CA CYS A 245 -21.17 -21.90 7.02
C CYS A 245 -22.64 -21.52 6.76
N LYS A 246 -23.57 -22.40 7.12
CA LYS A 246 -25.00 -22.25 6.79
C LYS A 246 -25.70 -21.10 7.52
N ASN A 247 -25.08 -20.55 8.57
CA ASN A 247 -25.62 -19.49 9.42
C ASN A 247 -25.31 -18.06 8.92
N ILE A 248 -24.96 -17.89 7.64
CA ILE A 248 -24.64 -16.58 7.07
C ILE A 248 -25.59 -16.21 5.92
N VAL A 249 -25.83 -14.92 5.78
CA VAL A 249 -26.39 -14.29 4.58
C VAL A 249 -25.23 -13.72 3.79
N ILE A 250 -25.20 -13.93 2.47
CA ILE A 250 -24.23 -13.25 1.61
C ILE A 250 -24.92 -12.09 0.91
N VAL A 251 -24.18 -11.00 0.68
CA VAL A 251 -24.76 -9.78 0.13
C VAL A 251 -25.40 -9.98 -1.27
N ASP A 252 -24.92 -10.95 -2.03
CA ASP A 252 -25.48 -11.36 -3.31
C ASP A 252 -26.91 -11.93 -3.22
N ASP A 253 -27.33 -12.46 -2.06
CA ASP A 253 -28.69 -12.98 -1.86
C ASP A 253 -29.72 -11.85 -1.74
N ILE A 254 -29.29 -10.68 -1.26
CA ILE A 254 -30.16 -9.58 -0.83
C ILE A 254 -30.03 -8.35 -1.73
N ALA A 255 -28.91 -8.19 -2.43
CA ALA A 255 -28.71 -7.10 -3.38
C ALA A 255 -29.57 -7.30 -4.63
N ASP A 256 -30.19 -6.22 -5.10
CA ASP A 256 -30.92 -6.20 -6.36
C ASP A 256 -29.95 -6.40 -7.54
N LYS A 257 -30.21 -7.44 -8.35
CA LYS A 257 -29.35 -7.81 -9.50
C LYS A 257 -29.35 -6.75 -10.60
N LYS A 258 -30.28 -5.79 -10.58
CA LYS A 258 -30.36 -4.70 -11.56
C LYS A 258 -29.50 -3.48 -11.20
N LEU A 259 -28.90 -3.45 -10.00
CA LEU A 259 -28.03 -2.35 -9.61
C LEU A 259 -26.80 -2.26 -10.53
N SER A 260 -26.47 -1.05 -10.96
CA SER A 260 -25.19 -0.75 -11.58
C SER A 260 -24.03 -1.00 -10.61
N ALA A 261 -22.79 -1.04 -11.10
CA ALA A 261 -21.61 -1.23 -10.25
C ALA A 261 -21.48 -0.14 -9.16
N LEU A 262 -21.79 1.12 -9.48
CA LEU A 262 -21.78 2.21 -8.51
C LEU A 262 -22.90 2.04 -7.47
N GLU A 263 -24.13 1.79 -7.91
CA GLU A 263 -25.26 1.58 -6.99
C GLU A 263 -25.02 0.35 -6.11
N ARG A 264 -24.46 -0.74 -6.65
CA ARG A 264 -24.09 -1.92 -5.87
C ARG A 264 -23.05 -1.58 -4.80
N THR A 265 -21.99 -0.87 -5.17
CA THR A 265 -20.97 -0.39 -4.21
C THR A 265 -21.61 0.45 -3.11
N PHE A 266 -22.47 1.40 -3.50
CA PHE A 266 -23.14 2.30 -2.57
C PHE A 266 -24.12 1.57 -1.65
N PHE A 267 -24.88 0.61 -2.19
CA PHE A 267 -25.78 -0.28 -1.45
C PHE A 267 -25.04 -1.04 -0.36
N GLU A 268 -23.94 -1.72 -0.72
CA GLU A 268 -23.19 -2.55 0.22
C GLU A 268 -22.56 -1.72 1.34
N ILE A 269 -22.02 -0.54 1.04
CA ILE A 269 -21.46 0.39 2.04
C ILE A 269 -22.55 0.84 3.02
N ASN A 270 -23.71 1.25 2.52
CA ASN A 270 -24.81 1.73 3.37
C ASN A 270 -25.48 0.59 4.15
N LEU A 271 -25.51 -0.62 3.61
CA LEU A 271 -26.00 -1.79 4.34
C LEU A 271 -25.02 -2.15 5.45
N MET A 272 -23.73 -2.29 5.13
CA MET A 272 -22.68 -2.66 6.09
C MET A 272 -22.56 -1.66 7.25
N SER A 273 -22.84 -0.37 7.01
CA SER A 273 -22.81 0.66 8.05
C SER A 273 -23.92 0.54 9.09
N LYS A 274 -24.92 -0.32 8.87
CA LYS A 274 -25.99 -0.62 9.84
C LYS A 274 -25.69 -1.82 10.73
N ALA A 275 -24.59 -2.53 10.51
CA ALA A 275 -24.17 -3.63 11.36
C ALA A 275 -23.82 -3.14 12.77
N VAL A 276 -23.81 -4.04 13.76
CA VAL A 276 -23.29 -3.76 15.12
C VAL A 276 -21.80 -3.43 15.07
N CYS A 277 -21.07 -4.22 14.28
CA CYS A 277 -19.65 -4.03 14.01
C CYS A 277 -19.29 -4.68 12.67
N ILE A 278 -18.12 -4.30 12.16
CA ILE A 278 -17.56 -4.85 10.94
C ILE A 278 -16.29 -5.61 11.31
N TYR A 279 -16.19 -6.88 10.94
CA TYR A 279 -14.91 -7.59 10.91
C TYR A 279 -14.32 -7.50 9.51
N SER A 280 -13.09 -6.97 9.41
CA SER A 280 -12.41 -6.78 8.12
C SER A 280 -10.90 -6.99 8.23
N SER A 281 -10.14 -6.69 7.16
CA SER A 281 -8.68 -6.63 7.23
C SER A 281 -8.17 -5.42 8.05
N GLY A 282 -9.00 -4.38 8.24
CA GLY A 282 -8.63 -3.09 8.84
C GLY A 282 -8.00 -2.09 7.85
N ASN A 283 -7.77 -2.51 6.60
CA ASN A 283 -7.07 -1.71 5.59
C ASN A 283 -7.90 -1.43 4.33
N SER A 284 -9.18 -1.80 4.33
CA SER A 284 -10.11 -1.53 3.21
C SER A 284 -10.81 -0.18 3.40
N GLY A 285 -10.68 0.75 2.43
CA GLY A 285 -11.51 1.95 2.39
C GLY A 285 -13.02 1.68 2.36
N PHE A 286 -13.44 0.51 1.86
CA PHE A 286 -14.84 0.11 1.83
C PHE A 286 -15.42 -0.14 3.23
N ALA A 287 -14.70 -0.93 4.04
CA ALA A 287 -15.07 -1.21 5.44
C ALA A 287 -14.89 0.04 6.32
N ARG A 288 -13.81 0.80 6.08
CA ARG A 288 -13.54 2.05 6.78
C ARG A 288 -14.65 3.08 6.59
N LEU A 289 -15.08 3.29 5.35
CA LEU A 289 -16.19 4.20 5.05
C LEU A 289 -17.47 3.76 5.75
N SER A 290 -17.81 2.47 5.66
CA SER A 290 -18.99 1.91 6.32
C SER A 290 -18.95 2.13 7.84
N SER A 291 -17.79 1.93 8.46
CA SER A 291 -17.56 2.23 9.88
C SER A 291 -17.70 3.72 10.21
N MET A 292 -17.14 4.60 9.37
CA MET A 292 -17.23 6.06 9.55
C MET A 292 -18.67 6.55 9.51
N ILE A 293 -19.45 6.13 8.51
CA ILE A 293 -20.83 6.61 8.33
C ILE A 293 -21.83 5.92 9.24
N GLY A 294 -21.52 4.69 9.70
CA GLY A 294 -22.33 3.95 10.65
C GLY A 294 -22.09 4.33 12.10
N ASN A 295 -21.00 5.06 12.39
CA ASN A 295 -20.50 5.25 13.75
C ASN A 295 -20.28 3.90 14.49
N ILE A 296 -19.77 2.91 13.76
CA ILE A 296 -19.52 1.56 14.26
C ILE A 296 -18.06 1.18 14.16
N GLN A 297 -17.63 0.14 14.88
CA GLN A 297 -16.24 -0.28 14.88
C GLN A 297 -15.89 -1.15 13.66
N ASP A 298 -14.79 -0.83 12.99
CA ASP A 298 -14.07 -1.73 12.09
C ASP A 298 -13.00 -2.50 12.88
N ILE A 299 -13.22 -3.79 13.08
CA ILE A 299 -12.36 -4.71 13.82
C ILE A 299 -11.47 -5.44 12.81
N SER A 300 -10.17 -5.11 12.80
CA SER A 300 -9.19 -5.84 12.02
C SER A 300 -9.02 -7.26 12.58
N ILE A 301 -9.41 -8.27 11.82
CA ILE A 301 -9.30 -9.67 12.21
C ILE A 301 -7.83 -10.07 12.44
N TYR A 302 -6.90 -9.48 11.68
CA TYR A 302 -5.45 -9.71 11.86
C TYR A 302 -4.89 -9.16 13.18
N ASN A 303 -5.59 -8.23 13.81
CA ASN A 303 -5.26 -7.72 15.14
C ASN A 303 -6.12 -8.36 16.25
N TYR A 304 -7.30 -8.88 15.89
CA TYR A 304 -8.19 -9.58 16.81
C TYR A 304 -7.60 -10.90 17.29
N PHE A 305 -7.04 -11.70 16.38
CA PHE A 305 -6.35 -12.94 16.72
C PHE A 305 -4.85 -12.70 16.95
N SER A 306 -4.28 -13.35 17.96
CA SER A 306 -2.82 -13.41 18.12
C SER A 306 -2.17 -14.13 16.93
N LYS A 307 -0.86 -13.93 16.72
CA LYS A 307 -0.13 -14.59 15.63
C LYS A 307 -0.17 -16.12 15.74
N GLN A 308 -0.15 -16.66 16.96
CA GLN A 308 -0.28 -18.10 17.20
C GLN A 308 -1.69 -18.60 16.87
N GLN A 309 -2.75 -17.90 17.28
CA GLN A 309 -4.13 -18.24 16.89
C GLN A 309 -4.32 -18.17 15.38
N GLN A 310 -3.81 -17.13 14.71
CA GLN A 310 -3.86 -17.02 13.25
C GLN A 310 -3.26 -18.28 12.61
N TYR A 311 -2.06 -18.68 13.05
CA TYR A 311 -1.36 -19.86 12.52
C TYR A 311 -2.21 -21.14 12.69
N GLU A 312 -2.77 -21.37 13.87
CA GLU A 312 -3.62 -22.53 14.17
C GLU A 312 -4.89 -22.55 13.31
N ILE A 313 -5.55 -21.39 13.15
CA ILE A 313 -6.75 -21.24 12.31
C ILE A 313 -6.43 -21.58 10.86
N PHE A 314 -5.34 -21.03 10.32
CA PHE A 314 -4.91 -21.33 8.96
C PHE A 314 -4.60 -22.81 8.79
N ASP A 315 -3.78 -23.42 9.67
CA ASP A 315 -3.36 -24.82 9.55
C ASP A 315 -4.54 -25.79 9.68
N LYS A 316 -5.52 -25.46 10.52
CA LYS A 316 -6.78 -26.20 10.69
C LYS A 316 -7.65 -26.12 9.44
N TYR A 317 -7.93 -24.91 8.93
CA TYR A 317 -8.94 -24.72 7.91
C TYR A 317 -8.47 -24.89 6.48
N ILE A 318 -7.19 -24.66 6.19
CA ILE A 318 -6.65 -24.86 4.84
C ILE A 318 -6.72 -26.33 4.38
N LYS A 319 -6.72 -27.27 5.33
CA LYS A 319 -6.89 -28.72 5.10
C LYS A 319 -8.36 -29.12 5.01
N LYS A 320 -9.24 -28.39 5.69
CA LYS A 320 -10.66 -28.73 5.84
C LYS A 320 -11.53 -28.19 4.70
N TYR A 321 -11.25 -26.99 4.21
CA TYR A 321 -12.12 -26.29 3.27
C TYR A 321 -11.44 -26.09 1.92
N GLU A 322 -12.17 -26.40 0.84
CA GLU A 322 -11.65 -26.31 -0.52
C GLU A 322 -12.15 -25.04 -1.23
N PHE A 323 -11.26 -24.06 -1.37
CA PHE A 323 -11.48 -22.83 -2.12
C PHE A 323 -10.75 -22.86 -3.47
N ASN A 324 -10.82 -21.78 -4.25
CA ASN A 324 -10.01 -21.65 -5.46
C ASN A 324 -8.51 -21.84 -5.13
N PRO A 325 -7.71 -22.50 -5.99
CA PRO A 325 -6.27 -22.69 -5.76
C PRO A 325 -5.53 -21.41 -5.39
N LYS A 326 -5.86 -20.25 -6.00
CA LYS A 326 -5.22 -18.96 -5.70
C LYS A 326 -5.54 -18.47 -4.28
N VAL A 327 -6.77 -18.67 -3.81
CA VAL A 327 -7.18 -18.36 -2.42
C VAL A 327 -6.48 -19.28 -1.42
N LYS A 328 -6.33 -20.56 -1.77
CA LYS A 328 -5.59 -21.53 -0.95
C LYS A 328 -4.09 -21.19 -0.92
N ALA A 329 -3.50 -20.80 -2.05
CA ALA A 329 -2.13 -20.33 -2.13
C ALA A 329 -1.89 -19.09 -1.24
N PHE A 330 -2.84 -18.15 -1.23
CA PHE A 330 -2.80 -16.98 -0.34
C PHE A 330 -2.81 -17.39 1.14
N GLY A 331 -3.61 -18.39 1.52
CA GLY A 331 -3.58 -18.98 2.87
C GLY A 331 -2.23 -19.62 3.23
N TYR A 332 -1.62 -20.36 2.29
CA TYR A 332 -0.29 -20.93 2.49
C TYR A 332 0.82 -19.86 2.60
N MET A 333 0.70 -18.75 1.88
CA MET A 333 1.60 -17.61 2.02
C MET A 333 1.49 -16.98 3.43
N HIS A 334 0.28 -16.87 3.98
CA HIS A 334 0.11 -16.47 5.39
C HIS A 334 0.74 -17.45 6.37
N LEU A 335 0.59 -18.76 6.16
CA LEU A 335 1.25 -19.78 7.00
C LEU A 335 2.77 -19.65 6.96
N TYR A 336 3.35 -19.35 5.80
CA TYR A 336 4.77 -19.06 5.66
C TYR A 336 5.20 -17.80 6.44
N ASP A 337 4.46 -16.69 6.33
CA ASP A 337 4.77 -15.44 7.06
C ASP A 337 4.71 -15.67 8.58
N LEU A 338 3.66 -16.35 9.03
CA LEU A 338 3.45 -16.69 10.43
C LEU A 338 4.48 -17.69 10.95
N SER A 339 4.90 -18.66 10.13
CA SER A 339 5.89 -19.65 10.55
C SER A 339 7.26 -19.01 10.79
N ILE A 340 7.61 -17.97 10.01
CA ILE A 340 8.80 -17.15 10.26
C ILE A 340 8.65 -16.34 11.56
N ILE A 341 7.53 -15.63 11.73
CA ILE A 341 7.27 -14.80 12.93
C ILE A 341 7.32 -15.63 14.21
N LEU A 342 6.79 -16.86 14.16
CA LEU A 342 6.70 -17.78 15.30
C LEU A 342 7.93 -18.68 15.43
N ASN A 343 9.00 -18.44 14.67
CA ASN A 343 10.24 -19.24 14.67
C ASN A 343 9.99 -20.75 14.53
N LYS A 344 9.04 -21.15 13.67
CA LYS A 344 8.80 -22.56 13.36
C LYS A 344 9.99 -23.13 12.55
N SER A 345 10.07 -24.46 12.48
CA SER A 345 11.17 -25.12 11.79
C SER A 345 11.30 -24.65 10.33
N PRO A 346 12.53 -24.41 9.82
CA PRO A 346 12.74 -24.01 8.43
C PRO A 346 12.10 -24.97 7.42
N LYS A 347 12.06 -26.28 7.73
CA LYS A 347 11.44 -27.31 6.89
C LYS A 347 9.95 -27.04 6.67
N ILE A 348 9.19 -26.86 7.76
CA ILE A 348 7.75 -26.56 7.70
C ILE A 348 7.51 -25.24 6.96
N THR A 349 8.31 -24.20 7.24
CA THR A 349 8.23 -22.91 6.54
C THR A 349 8.39 -23.09 5.02
N LYS A 350 9.35 -23.92 4.58
CA LYS A 350 9.54 -24.22 3.16
C LYS A 350 8.36 -24.97 2.56
N ASP A 351 7.82 -25.96 3.26
CA ASP A 351 6.69 -26.76 2.77
C ASP A 351 5.45 -25.89 2.54
N TYR A 352 5.17 -24.91 3.40
CA TYR A 352 4.05 -23.98 3.20
C TYR A 352 4.18 -23.16 1.92
N ILE A 353 5.31 -22.47 1.72
CA ILE A 353 5.45 -21.62 0.54
C ILE A 353 5.61 -22.44 -0.75
N HIS A 354 6.17 -23.66 -0.67
CA HIS A 354 6.18 -24.58 -1.79
C HIS A 354 4.76 -24.95 -2.24
N ASN A 355 3.85 -25.23 -1.30
CA ASN A 355 2.43 -25.46 -1.63
C ASN A 355 1.78 -24.23 -2.30
N ALA A 356 2.12 -23.01 -1.88
CA ALA A 356 1.62 -21.80 -2.54
C ALA A 356 2.11 -21.71 -4.00
N VAL A 357 3.38 -22.04 -4.28
CA VAL A 357 3.93 -22.09 -5.65
C VAL A 357 3.22 -23.14 -6.50
N LEU A 358 2.92 -24.32 -5.96
CA LEU A 358 2.23 -25.38 -6.70
C LEU A 358 0.79 -24.99 -7.05
N LEU A 359 0.09 -24.31 -6.14
CA LEU A 359 -1.30 -23.89 -6.32
C LEU A 359 -1.46 -22.65 -7.22
N ALA A 360 -0.45 -21.78 -7.27
CA ALA A 360 -0.43 -20.57 -8.08
C ALA A 360 0.93 -20.41 -8.78
N PRO A 361 1.24 -21.27 -9.77
CA PRO A 361 2.55 -21.31 -10.44
C PRO A 361 2.80 -20.09 -11.33
N ASP A 362 1.79 -19.28 -11.63
CA ASP A 362 1.92 -17.99 -12.32
C ASP A 362 2.42 -16.89 -11.38
N ASN A 363 2.17 -17.00 -10.07
CA ASN A 363 2.55 -15.99 -9.10
C ASN A 363 4.07 -16.00 -8.86
N VAL A 364 4.73 -14.91 -9.26
CA VAL A 364 6.17 -14.72 -9.15
C VAL A 364 6.61 -14.43 -7.72
N ILE A 365 5.77 -13.77 -6.92
CA ILE A 365 6.06 -13.45 -5.52
C ILE A 365 6.25 -14.73 -4.71
N TYR A 366 5.41 -15.75 -4.91
CA TYR A 366 5.57 -17.02 -4.20
C TYR A 366 6.90 -17.72 -4.54
N LYS A 367 7.42 -17.54 -5.76
CA LYS A 367 8.75 -18.05 -6.14
C LYS A 367 9.87 -17.30 -5.43
N ILE A 368 9.76 -15.97 -5.31
CA ILE A 368 10.70 -15.14 -4.52
C ILE A 368 10.73 -15.63 -3.07
N LEU A 369 9.56 -15.85 -2.46
CA LEU A 369 9.45 -16.33 -1.08
C LEU A 369 9.93 -17.78 -0.91
N PHE A 370 9.75 -18.64 -1.92
CA PHE A 370 10.30 -20.01 -1.91
C PHE A 370 11.83 -20.01 -2.01
N LEU A 371 12.42 -19.14 -2.83
CA LEU A 371 13.88 -18.93 -2.85
C LEU A 371 14.38 -18.53 -1.45
N HIS A 372 13.68 -17.63 -0.76
CA HIS A 372 14.01 -17.29 0.62
C HIS A 372 13.94 -18.51 1.56
N ALA A 373 12.91 -19.35 1.43
CA ALA A 373 12.78 -20.55 2.25
C ALA A 373 13.94 -21.54 2.01
N LEU A 374 14.38 -21.73 0.76
CA LEU A 374 15.55 -22.57 0.45
C LEU A 374 16.82 -22.03 1.12
N LEU A 375 17.03 -20.72 1.10
CA LEU A 375 18.16 -20.07 1.75
C LEU A 375 18.10 -20.20 3.29
N LEU A 376 16.92 -20.05 3.90
CA LEU A 376 16.70 -20.29 5.33
C LEU A 376 17.05 -21.73 5.74
N ASN A 377 16.76 -22.70 4.87
CA ASN A 377 17.08 -24.12 5.09
C ASN A 377 18.54 -24.47 4.75
N LYS A 378 19.36 -23.49 4.33
CA LYS A 378 20.73 -23.72 3.83
C LYS A 378 20.80 -24.70 2.64
N GLU A 379 19.72 -24.82 1.87
CA GLU A 379 19.62 -25.67 0.67
C GLU A 379 20.20 -24.94 -0.56
N TYR A 380 21.48 -24.58 -0.50
CA TYR A 380 22.12 -23.69 -1.49
C TYR A 380 22.15 -24.25 -2.92
N ASN A 381 22.41 -25.56 -3.09
CA ASN A 381 22.36 -26.21 -4.41
C ASN A 381 20.97 -26.00 -5.05
N LYS A 382 19.91 -26.34 -4.31
CA LYS A 382 18.54 -26.19 -4.80
C LYS A 382 18.16 -24.74 -5.05
N ALA A 383 18.61 -23.82 -4.19
CA ALA A 383 18.38 -22.38 -4.40
C ALA A 383 19.05 -21.89 -5.69
N ASN A 384 20.27 -22.35 -5.99
CA ASN A 384 21.00 -22.01 -7.20
C ASN A 384 20.34 -22.59 -8.45
N ASP A 385 19.92 -23.85 -8.39
CA ASP A 385 19.29 -24.55 -9.52
C ASP A 385 17.90 -23.97 -9.82
N PHE A 386 17.11 -23.72 -8.77
CA PHE A 386 15.80 -23.08 -8.88
C PHE A 386 15.89 -21.69 -9.48
N LEU A 387 16.88 -20.90 -9.07
CA LEU A 387 17.11 -19.57 -9.63
C LEU A 387 17.56 -19.64 -11.11
N GLY A 388 18.42 -20.60 -11.46
CA GLY A 388 18.78 -20.86 -12.87
C GLY A 388 17.54 -21.16 -13.72
N TRP A 389 16.70 -22.09 -13.25
CA TRP A 389 15.44 -22.41 -13.90
C TRP A 389 14.52 -21.19 -14.06
N ILE A 390 14.35 -20.36 -13.03
CA ILE A 390 13.55 -19.13 -13.15
C ILE A 390 14.10 -18.21 -14.24
N LEU A 391 15.42 -18.01 -14.26
CA LEU A 391 16.09 -17.07 -15.16
C LEU A 391 16.05 -17.54 -16.61
N ASP A 392 16.02 -18.85 -16.85
CA ASP A 392 15.88 -19.46 -18.18
C ASP A 392 14.41 -19.71 -18.60
N SER A 393 13.46 -19.48 -17.69
CA SER A 393 12.01 -19.65 -17.95
C SER A 393 11.33 -18.37 -18.43
N THR A 394 10.08 -18.49 -18.85
CA THR A 394 9.20 -17.35 -19.17
C THR A 394 8.93 -16.43 -17.97
N TYR A 395 9.20 -16.88 -16.73
CA TYR A 395 9.06 -16.05 -15.53
C TYR A 395 10.18 -15.03 -15.35
N SER A 396 11.30 -15.17 -16.06
CA SER A 396 12.53 -14.39 -15.84
C SER A 396 12.29 -12.88 -15.81
N ILE A 397 11.54 -12.35 -16.79
CA ILE A 397 11.26 -10.90 -16.89
C ILE A 397 10.44 -10.42 -15.70
N ASN A 398 9.33 -11.09 -15.37
CA ASN A 398 8.45 -10.67 -14.28
C ASN A 398 9.12 -10.88 -12.93
N PHE A 399 9.92 -11.94 -12.76
CA PHE A 399 10.75 -12.16 -11.58
C PHE A 399 11.75 -11.04 -11.38
N GLN A 400 12.52 -10.70 -12.41
CA GLN A 400 13.47 -9.58 -12.33
C GLN A 400 12.74 -8.26 -12.08
N LYS A 401 11.61 -8.00 -12.76
CA LYS A 401 10.80 -6.80 -12.53
C LYS A 401 10.32 -6.72 -11.10
N GLU A 402 9.59 -7.70 -10.58
CA GLU A 402 9.07 -7.65 -9.20
C GLU A 402 10.20 -7.51 -8.18
N PHE A 403 11.24 -8.31 -8.37
CA PHE A 403 12.36 -8.38 -7.44
C PHE A 403 13.24 -7.13 -7.44
N LEU A 404 13.47 -6.53 -8.62
CA LEU A 404 14.24 -5.29 -8.79
C LEU A 404 13.34 -4.05 -8.83
N SER A 405 12.02 -4.21 -8.71
CA SER A 405 11.07 -3.12 -8.91
C SER A 405 11.33 -2.02 -7.90
N TYR A 406 11.60 -0.86 -8.47
CA TYR A 406 11.71 0.41 -7.78
C TYR A 406 10.39 1.19 -7.81
N GLU A 407 9.43 0.70 -8.60
CA GLU A 407 8.35 1.49 -9.18
C GLU A 407 6.98 1.31 -8.51
N TRP A 408 6.89 0.80 -7.27
CA TRP A 408 5.59 0.88 -6.58
C TRP A 408 5.30 2.27 -5.96
N ASN A 409 5.83 3.36 -6.53
CA ASN A 409 5.16 4.67 -6.48
C ASN A 409 5.97 5.75 -7.19
N ARG A 410 5.47 6.24 -8.33
CA ARG A 410 5.82 7.59 -8.83
C ARG A 410 5.38 8.72 -7.89
N THR A 411 4.72 8.39 -6.79
CA THR A 411 4.28 9.32 -5.75
C THR A 411 4.59 8.74 -4.37
N VAL A 412 5.69 9.24 -3.79
CA VAL A 412 6.12 9.08 -2.39
C VAL A 412 6.84 7.77 -2.04
N ASN A 413 8.16 7.92 -1.89
CA ASN A 413 8.99 7.27 -0.87
C ASN A 413 8.18 6.56 0.22
N LYS A 414 8.26 5.22 0.34
CA LYS A 414 8.31 4.62 1.69
C LYS A 414 8.86 3.20 1.83
N TYR A 415 8.95 2.34 0.81
CA TYR A 415 9.67 1.06 1.01
C TYR A 415 10.60 0.68 -0.14
N PRO A 416 11.82 1.20 0.00
CA PRO A 416 13.06 0.62 -0.46
C PRO A 416 13.11 -0.90 -0.40
N HIS A 417 12.64 -1.65 -1.40
CA HIS A 417 12.90 -3.07 -1.54
C HIS A 417 12.23 -3.97 -0.47
N THR A 418 10.95 -4.25 -0.68
CA THR A 418 10.09 -5.20 0.08
C THR A 418 10.78 -6.52 0.44
N TYR A 419 11.66 -7.02 -0.42
CA TYR A 419 12.30 -8.34 -0.30
C TYR A 419 13.72 -8.31 0.28
N LEU A 420 14.18 -7.20 0.85
CA LEU A 420 15.55 -7.11 1.40
C LEU A 420 15.86 -8.12 2.50
N PHE A 421 14.84 -8.54 3.26
CA PHE A 421 15.02 -9.54 4.31
C PHE A 421 15.67 -10.83 3.79
N ILE A 422 15.39 -11.18 2.52
CA ILE A 422 15.97 -12.33 1.82
C ILE A 422 17.50 -12.24 1.77
N PHE A 423 18.07 -11.03 1.75
CA PHE A 423 19.51 -10.83 1.56
C PHE A 423 20.34 -10.80 2.83
N SER A 424 19.72 -10.55 3.99
CA SER A 424 20.44 -10.68 5.26
C SER A 424 21.11 -12.07 5.38
N TYR A 425 20.38 -13.11 4.92
CA TYR A 425 20.82 -14.50 4.88
C TYR A 425 21.81 -14.83 3.75
N PHE A 426 21.70 -14.15 2.60
CA PHE A 426 22.60 -14.43 1.46
C PHE A 426 23.99 -13.80 1.64
N ILE A 427 24.04 -12.61 2.24
CA ILE A 427 25.20 -11.72 2.20
C ILE A 427 26.13 -11.88 3.41
N THR A 428 25.62 -12.48 4.49
CA THR A 428 26.30 -12.49 5.79
C THR A 428 26.57 -13.92 6.24
N PRO A 429 27.25 -14.76 5.41
CA PRO A 429 28.67 -15.04 5.69
C PRO A 429 29.58 -15.49 4.49
N TYR A 430 29.12 -15.60 3.25
CA TYR A 430 29.79 -16.50 2.30
C TYR A 430 30.59 -15.85 1.15
N SER A 431 31.72 -15.22 1.45
CA SER A 431 32.65 -14.69 0.43
C SER A 431 33.33 -15.73 -0.47
N ASN A 432 33.14 -17.03 -0.21
CA ASN A 432 33.74 -18.14 -0.98
C ASN A 432 32.71 -19.03 -1.70
N ILE A 433 31.40 -18.82 -1.48
CA ILE A 433 30.30 -19.64 -2.03
C ILE A 433 29.86 -19.19 -3.43
N GLY A 434 30.11 -17.92 -3.80
CA GLY A 434 29.71 -17.38 -5.09
C GLY A 434 30.30 -18.11 -6.31
N LEU A 435 31.43 -18.82 -6.13
CA LEU A 435 32.03 -19.65 -7.18
C LEU A 435 31.35 -21.01 -7.36
N LEU A 436 30.73 -21.54 -6.30
CA LEU A 436 30.00 -22.82 -6.33
C LEU A 436 28.54 -22.63 -6.79
N TYR A 437 28.00 -21.42 -6.66
CA TYR A 437 26.61 -21.11 -6.97
C TYR A 437 26.51 -19.85 -7.85
N PRO A 438 26.73 -19.99 -9.17
CA PRO A 438 26.83 -18.86 -10.08
C PRO A 438 25.54 -18.04 -10.19
N ASN A 439 24.36 -18.68 -10.16
CA ASN A 439 23.07 -17.98 -10.26
C ASN A 439 22.84 -17.12 -9.03
N LEU A 440 23.10 -17.69 -7.85
CA LEU A 440 23.02 -16.97 -6.58
C LEU A 440 23.99 -15.78 -6.52
N MET A 441 25.21 -15.94 -7.05
CA MET A 441 26.20 -14.86 -7.15
C MET A 441 25.73 -13.73 -8.08
N ILE A 442 25.25 -14.06 -9.29
CA ILE A 442 24.74 -13.08 -10.25
C ILE A 442 23.62 -12.26 -9.61
N PHE A 443 22.70 -12.94 -8.95
CA PHE A 443 21.56 -12.29 -8.31
C PHE A 443 21.97 -11.39 -7.16
N SER A 444 22.91 -11.83 -6.31
CA SER A 444 23.53 -10.98 -5.27
C SER A 444 24.15 -9.69 -5.81
N ASN A 445 24.71 -9.75 -7.01
CA ASN A 445 25.26 -8.58 -7.67
C ASN A 445 24.15 -7.64 -8.15
N LEU A 446 23.07 -8.16 -8.76
CA LEU A 446 21.90 -7.37 -9.15
C LEU A 446 21.29 -6.60 -7.97
N ILE A 447 21.14 -7.28 -6.83
CA ILE A 447 20.65 -6.65 -5.58
C ILE A 447 21.57 -5.53 -5.12
N THR A 448 22.89 -5.77 -5.15
CA THR A 448 23.90 -4.77 -4.78
C THR A 448 23.81 -3.55 -5.69
N LEU A 449 23.49 -3.73 -6.97
CA LEU A 449 23.35 -2.63 -7.92
C LEU A 449 22.09 -1.82 -7.67
N GLY A 450 20.94 -2.48 -7.48
CA GLY A 450 19.70 -1.80 -7.07
C GLY A 450 19.88 -1.03 -5.76
N ALA A 451 20.58 -1.63 -4.79
CA ALA A 451 20.96 -0.98 -3.53
C ALA A 451 21.79 0.31 -3.73
N ILE A 452 22.80 0.25 -4.61
CA ILE A 452 23.62 1.41 -4.94
C ILE A 452 22.79 2.49 -5.61
N ASP A 453 21.89 2.12 -6.52
CA ASP A 453 21.03 3.06 -7.22
C ASP A 453 20.06 3.77 -6.26
N TYR A 454 19.52 3.01 -5.30
CA TYR A 454 18.77 3.55 -4.17
C TYR A 454 19.50 4.55 -3.32
N LEU A 455 20.73 4.25 -2.94
CA LEU A 455 21.53 5.23 -2.21
C LEU A 455 21.80 6.51 -3.03
N LYS A 456 21.75 6.47 -4.37
CA LYS A 456 21.85 7.69 -5.21
C LYS A 456 20.55 8.48 -5.22
N THR A 457 19.38 7.86 -5.32
CA THR A 457 18.10 8.61 -5.32
C THR A 457 17.85 9.29 -3.98
N LEU A 458 18.42 8.76 -2.89
CA LEU A 458 18.41 9.42 -1.59
C LEU A 458 19.22 10.72 -1.51
N THR A 459 19.99 11.07 -2.54
CA THR A 459 20.76 12.33 -2.54
C THR A 459 19.89 13.58 -2.72
N SER A 460 18.60 13.41 -3.09
CA SER A 460 17.63 14.49 -3.34
C SER A 460 16.49 14.57 -2.31
N ILE A 461 16.49 13.75 -1.25
CA ILE A 461 15.38 13.64 -0.29
C ILE A 461 15.79 14.22 1.08
N ASP A 462 14.88 14.97 1.70
CA ASP A 462 15.06 15.60 3.01
C ASP A 462 14.98 14.57 4.16
N TYR A 463 15.88 14.67 5.14
CA TYR A 463 16.22 13.55 6.04
C TYR A 463 15.61 13.71 7.44
N THR A 464 14.43 13.12 7.68
CA THR A 464 13.81 13.08 9.03
C THR A 464 13.34 11.70 9.51
N ASP A 465 13.42 10.65 8.69
CA ASP A 465 12.84 9.33 8.99
C ASP A 465 13.88 8.30 9.51
N ASN A 466 13.61 7.65 10.64
CA ASN A 466 14.44 6.58 11.21
C ASN A 466 14.39 5.27 10.38
N SER A 467 13.30 5.01 9.66
CA SER A 467 13.18 3.85 8.76
C SER A 467 14.19 3.95 7.61
N LEU A 468 14.41 5.17 7.11
CA LEU A 468 15.38 5.45 6.05
C LEU A 468 16.81 5.11 6.48
N LEU A 469 17.17 5.41 7.74
CA LEU A 469 18.49 5.09 8.28
C LEU A 469 18.73 3.57 8.34
N HIS A 470 17.71 2.80 8.76
CA HIS A 470 17.81 1.34 8.79
C HIS A 470 17.99 0.75 7.38
N SER A 471 17.24 1.25 6.39
CA SER A 471 17.40 0.85 5.00
C SER A 471 18.81 1.18 4.48
N VAL A 472 19.30 2.40 4.70
CA VAL A 472 20.66 2.83 4.32
C VAL A 472 21.73 1.91 4.94
N LEU A 473 21.64 1.60 6.23
CA LEU A 473 22.58 0.70 6.90
C LEU A 473 22.54 -0.72 6.30
N THR A 474 21.35 -1.22 5.99
CA THR A 474 21.15 -2.51 5.32
C THR A 474 21.86 -2.51 3.96
N TYR A 475 21.64 -1.51 3.11
CA TYR A 475 22.31 -1.42 1.81
C TYR A 475 23.84 -1.29 1.90
N LEU A 476 24.34 -0.57 2.90
CA LEU A 476 25.79 -0.45 3.09
C LEU A 476 26.41 -1.79 3.50
N ASN A 477 25.72 -2.59 4.31
CA ASN A 477 26.13 -3.95 4.64
C ASN A 477 26.14 -4.85 3.40
N ILE A 478 25.09 -4.77 2.56
CA ILE A 478 25.00 -5.44 1.26
C ILE A 478 26.22 -5.12 0.38
N ILE A 479 26.53 -3.84 0.20
CA ILE A 479 27.65 -3.36 -0.63
C ILE A 479 29.01 -3.76 -0.04
N LYS A 480 29.16 -3.75 1.30
CA LYS A 480 30.41 -4.11 1.97
C LYS A 480 30.73 -5.58 1.76
N SER A 481 29.73 -6.44 1.87
CA SER A 481 29.87 -7.89 1.71
C SER A 481 30.06 -8.30 0.25
N SER A 482 29.39 -7.66 -0.71
CA SER A 482 29.60 -7.92 -2.16
C SER A 482 30.97 -7.50 -2.67
N LYS A 483 31.60 -6.45 -2.10
CA LYS A 483 33.01 -6.12 -2.37
C LYS A 483 33.98 -7.23 -1.97
N LYS A 484 33.67 -7.98 -0.90
CA LYS A 484 34.47 -9.13 -0.47
C LYS A 484 34.37 -10.29 -1.47
N LEU A 485 33.19 -10.47 -2.09
CA LEU A 485 32.94 -11.44 -3.15
C LEU A 485 33.67 -11.09 -4.46
N LEU A 486 33.52 -9.86 -4.96
CA LEU A 486 34.12 -9.41 -6.24
C LEU A 486 35.66 -9.44 -6.24
N LYS A 487 36.29 -9.26 -5.07
CA LYS A 487 37.75 -9.35 -4.94
C LYS A 487 38.28 -10.79 -5.10
N ASN A 488 37.44 -11.79 -4.79
CA ASN A 488 37.77 -13.22 -4.87
C ASN A 488 37.40 -13.85 -6.22
N SER A 489 36.52 -13.23 -7.01
CA SER A 489 35.88 -13.84 -8.18
C SER A 489 36.48 -13.44 -9.54
N ASN A 490 37.41 -12.47 -9.56
CA ASN A 490 37.96 -11.86 -10.79
C ASN A 490 38.77 -12.81 -11.70
N ASN A 491 39.16 -14.01 -11.24
CA ASN A 491 39.97 -14.92 -12.05
C ASN A 491 39.18 -15.99 -12.82
N ASN A 492 37.92 -16.31 -12.46
CA ASN A 492 37.18 -17.46 -13.03
C ASN A 492 35.80 -17.13 -13.65
N LEU A 493 35.26 -15.91 -13.47
CA LEU A 493 33.92 -15.54 -13.96
C LEU A 493 33.78 -15.52 -15.49
N LYS A 494 34.87 -15.38 -16.24
CA LYS A 494 34.86 -15.36 -17.71
C LYS A 494 34.54 -16.71 -18.35
N ASN A 495 34.78 -17.82 -17.64
CA ASN A 495 34.72 -19.17 -18.23
C ASN A 495 33.44 -19.95 -17.88
N THR A 496 32.61 -19.47 -16.95
CA THR A 496 31.54 -20.28 -16.33
C THR A 496 30.12 -19.82 -16.68
N ILE A 497 29.95 -18.67 -17.33
CA ILE A 497 28.62 -18.14 -17.67
C ILE A 497 28.35 -18.42 -19.14
N ASN A 498 27.37 -19.26 -19.45
CA ASN A 498 26.82 -19.39 -20.80
C ASN A 498 25.80 -18.25 -21.01
N ILE A 499 26.27 -17.13 -21.56
CA ILE A 499 25.59 -15.81 -21.61
C ILE A 499 24.68 -15.72 -22.85
N SER A 500 23.71 -16.63 -23.04
CA SER A 500 22.70 -16.46 -24.10
C SER A 500 21.43 -15.77 -23.59
N SER A 501 21.02 -16.05 -22.35
CA SER A 501 19.83 -15.46 -21.69
C SER A 501 20.07 -14.10 -21.00
N PHE A 502 21.28 -13.55 -21.08
CA PHE A 502 21.76 -12.41 -20.26
C PHE A 502 22.20 -11.17 -21.07
N SER A 503 21.68 -10.95 -22.29
CA SER A 503 22.11 -9.80 -23.13
C SER A 503 21.92 -8.45 -22.44
N TYR A 504 20.78 -8.22 -21.79
CA TYR A 504 20.47 -6.99 -21.04
C TYR A 504 21.42 -6.74 -19.86
N LEU A 505 21.71 -7.79 -19.09
CA LEU A 505 22.59 -7.74 -17.93
C LEU A 505 24.07 -7.61 -18.30
N LYS A 506 24.49 -8.15 -19.45
CA LYS A 506 25.87 -8.03 -19.95
C LYS A 506 26.22 -6.57 -20.24
N ASP A 507 25.29 -5.82 -20.81
CA ASP A 507 25.46 -4.39 -21.09
C ASP A 507 25.45 -3.56 -19.79
N GLU A 508 24.60 -3.89 -18.83
CA GLU A 508 24.61 -3.26 -17.51
C GLU A 508 25.91 -3.54 -16.73
N ILE A 509 26.33 -4.81 -16.64
CA ILE A 509 27.58 -5.24 -15.98
C ILE A 509 28.81 -4.63 -16.68
N ASN A 510 28.84 -4.56 -18.01
CA ASN A 510 29.95 -3.94 -18.75
C ASN A 510 29.99 -2.41 -18.55
N PHE A 511 28.84 -1.74 -18.54
CA PHE A 511 28.72 -0.32 -18.20
C PHE A 511 29.25 -0.03 -16.79
N ILE A 512 28.98 -0.92 -15.84
CA ILE A 512 29.44 -0.83 -14.45
C ILE A 512 30.97 -1.00 -14.35
N THR A 513 31.52 -2.04 -14.98
CA THR A 513 32.96 -2.34 -14.89
C THR A 513 33.81 -1.19 -15.45
N LYS A 514 33.29 -0.48 -16.47
CA LYS A 514 33.96 0.67 -17.11
C LYS A 514 33.85 1.98 -16.31
N LYS A 515 32.79 2.18 -15.50
CA LYS A 515 32.48 3.48 -14.85
C LYS A 515 32.88 3.58 -13.37
N TYR A 516 33.10 2.46 -12.66
CA TYR A 516 33.28 2.47 -11.19
C TYR A 516 34.69 2.09 -10.70
N ARG A 517 35.56 3.10 -10.53
CA ARG A 517 36.65 3.04 -9.53
C ARG A 517 36.04 3.27 -8.13
N PHE A 518 35.77 2.18 -7.40
CA PHE A 518 35.09 2.09 -6.08
C PHE A 518 35.57 3.02 -4.93
N ILE A 519 36.66 3.76 -5.11
CA ILE A 519 37.29 4.62 -4.10
C ILE A 519 36.51 5.92 -3.85
N LYS A 520 35.85 6.49 -4.88
CA LYS A 520 35.16 7.80 -4.76
C LYS A 520 33.85 7.73 -3.94
N ILE A 521 33.10 6.63 -4.03
CA ILE A 521 31.81 6.44 -3.32
C ILE A 521 32.02 6.30 -1.80
N LYS A 522 33.11 5.63 -1.37
CA LYS A 522 33.42 5.42 0.06
C LYS A 522 33.68 6.75 0.78
N LYS A 523 34.50 7.64 0.20
CA LYS A 523 34.78 8.98 0.75
C LYS A 523 33.51 9.86 0.81
N PHE A 524 32.62 9.72 -0.16
CA PHE A 524 31.39 10.51 -0.26
C PHE A 524 30.32 10.08 0.76
N ILE A 525 30.04 8.78 0.85
CA ILE A 525 29.09 8.21 1.82
C ILE A 525 29.57 8.45 3.26
N TYR A 526 30.88 8.25 3.52
CA TYR A 526 31.44 8.49 4.86
C TYR A 526 31.27 9.96 5.27
N ARG A 527 31.53 10.92 4.37
CA ARG A 527 31.31 12.36 4.63
C ARG A 527 29.85 12.70 4.94
N LYS A 528 28.88 12.12 4.23
CA LYS A 528 27.45 12.39 4.47
C LYS A 528 26.91 11.71 5.73
N ILE A 529 27.29 10.46 6.00
CA ILE A 529 26.93 9.77 7.26
C ILE A 529 27.54 10.51 8.46
N HIS A 530 28.80 10.94 8.36
CA HIS A 530 29.41 11.76 9.41
C HIS A 530 28.67 13.08 9.60
N LYS A 531 28.16 13.69 8.52
CA LYS A 531 27.34 14.91 8.58
C LYS A 531 25.98 14.66 9.23
N ILE A 532 25.31 13.54 8.94
CA ILE A 532 24.03 13.14 9.56
C ILE A 532 24.20 12.82 11.04
N ILE A 533 25.24 12.04 11.39
CA ILE A 533 25.59 11.75 12.78
C ILE A 533 25.90 13.07 13.50
N HIS A 534 26.77 13.92 12.93
CA HIS A 534 27.12 15.19 13.53
C HIS A 534 25.91 16.14 13.70
N LEU A 535 25.00 16.19 12.72
CA LEU A 535 23.75 16.98 12.83
C LEU A 535 22.82 16.44 13.93
N LYS A 536 22.67 15.12 14.07
CA LYS A 536 21.90 14.51 15.17
C LYS A 536 22.57 14.72 16.53
N THR A 537 23.89 14.61 16.62
CA THR A 537 24.63 14.89 17.87
C THR A 537 24.52 16.37 18.26
N LYS A 538 24.55 17.29 17.29
CA LYS A 538 24.36 18.73 17.52
C LYS A 538 22.93 19.07 17.93
N LEU A 539 21.93 18.39 17.36
CA LEU A 539 20.52 18.54 17.75
C LEU A 539 20.29 18.05 19.19
N ILE A 540 20.82 16.87 19.54
CA ILE A 540 20.75 16.31 20.91
C ILE A 540 21.49 17.21 21.91
N HIS A 541 22.66 17.74 21.53
CA HIS A 541 23.44 18.65 22.39
C HIS A 541 22.78 20.03 22.56
N ASN A 542 22.10 20.55 21.53
CA ASN A 542 21.32 21.77 21.62
C ASN A 542 20.04 21.58 22.43
N ILE A 543 19.38 20.42 22.34
CA ILE A 543 18.25 20.05 23.21
C ILE A 543 18.71 19.98 24.67
N PHE A 544 19.89 19.39 24.95
CA PHE A 544 20.46 19.36 26.31
C PHE A 544 20.83 20.74 26.85
N LYS A 545 21.21 21.70 26.00
CA LYS A 545 21.47 23.10 26.40
C LYS A 545 20.22 23.96 26.57
N ILE A 546 19.08 23.53 26.04
CA ILE A 546 17.78 24.18 26.22
C ILE A 546 17.06 23.62 27.47
N VAL A 547 17.44 22.41 27.90
CA VAL A 547 16.89 21.71 29.07
C VAL A 547 17.71 21.95 30.36
N GLN A 548 18.95 22.45 30.24
CA GLN A 548 19.70 23.10 31.33
C GLN A 548 19.43 24.59 31.34
#